data_AF-K0I723-F1
#
_entry.id   AF-K0I723-F1
#
_cell.length_a   1.000
_cell.length_b   1.000
_cell.length_c   1.000
_cell.angle_alpha   90.00
_cell.angle_beta   90.00
_cell.angle_gamma   90.00
#
_symmetry.space_group_name_H-M   'P 1'
#
loop_
_entity.id
_entity.type
_entity.pdbx_description
1 polymer ?
#
loop_
_entity_poly.entity_id
_entity_poly.type
_entity_poly.pdbx_seq_one_letter_code
_entity_poly.pdbx_strand_id
1 'polypeptide(L)'
;MTPPFTPTFTHVPPGRVAGPLQLVPVNAAVVSVHTADGAHVGSLKLVGGAWKFKAMGYDAAGRMEPGHGPLTEQHNMAFAAPDAAEVSARLLGAL
;
A
#
# COMPACT_ATOMS: atom_id res chain seq x y z
N MET A 1 8.55 3.12 22.98
CA MET A 1 9.47 2.78 21.87
C MET A 1 8.61 2.31 20.72
N THR A 2 8.65 2.97 19.58
CA THR A 2 7.95 2.48 18.38
C THR A 2 8.73 1.27 17.87
N PRO A 3 8.09 0.11 17.62
CA PRO A 3 8.79 -1.05 17.07
C PRO A 3 9.44 -0.66 15.72
N PRO A 4 10.59 -1.24 15.36
CA PRO A 4 11.22 -0.97 14.08
C PRO A 4 10.31 -1.45 12.95
N PHE A 5 10.03 -0.55 12.00
CA PHE A 5 9.28 -0.90 10.80
C PHE A 5 10.13 -1.83 9.92
N THR A 6 9.58 -3.01 9.62
CA THR A 6 10.23 -4.03 8.77
C THR A 6 9.30 -4.37 7.61
N PRO A 7 9.64 -4.00 6.36
CA PRO A 7 8.86 -4.37 5.19
C PRO A 7 8.75 -5.90 5.07
N THR A 8 7.54 -6.41 4.92
CA THR A 8 7.27 -7.82 4.61
C THR A 8 6.43 -7.95 3.33
N PHE A 9 6.58 -9.08 2.65
CA PHE A 9 5.90 -9.39 1.40
C PHE A 9 5.14 -10.70 1.57
N THR A 10 4.09 -10.65 2.36
CA THR A 10 3.33 -11.83 2.82
C THR A 10 1.84 -11.61 2.63
N HIS A 11 1.07 -12.70 2.63
CA HIS A 11 -0.39 -12.63 2.60
C HIS A 11 -0.90 -11.82 3.79
N VAL A 12 -1.69 -10.78 3.49
CA VAL A 12 -2.47 -10.05 4.48
C VAL A 12 -3.88 -10.61 4.44
N PRO A 13 -4.38 -11.19 5.55
CA PRO A 13 -5.74 -11.71 5.60
C PRO A 13 -6.78 -10.64 5.21
N PRO A 14 -7.92 -11.05 4.63
CA PRO A 14 -9.01 -10.12 4.37
C PRO A 14 -9.50 -9.49 5.68
N GLY A 15 -9.74 -8.18 5.65
CA GLY A 15 -10.17 -7.42 6.81
C GLY A 15 -9.68 -5.97 6.78
N ARG A 16 -10.09 -5.19 7.79
CA ARG A 16 -9.67 -3.80 7.93
C ARG A 16 -8.16 -3.76 8.22
N VAL A 17 -7.43 -3.03 7.38
CA VAL A 17 -6.04 -2.65 7.67
C VAL A 17 -6.02 -1.65 8.83
N ALA A 18 -5.27 -1.94 9.88
CA ALA A 18 -5.20 -1.11 11.08
C ALA A 18 -4.00 -0.14 11.06
N GLY A 19 -4.23 1.05 11.61
CA GLY A 19 -3.19 2.08 11.76
C GLY A 19 -2.83 2.81 10.45
N PRO A 20 -2.01 3.87 10.52
CA PRO A 20 -1.58 4.61 9.35
C PRO A 20 -0.65 3.76 8.48
N LEU A 21 -0.82 3.86 7.17
CA LEU A 21 0.05 3.22 6.18
C LEU A 21 1.44 3.86 6.23
N GLN A 22 2.44 3.05 5.93
CA GLN A 22 3.83 3.47 5.82
C GLN A 22 4.24 3.50 4.35
N LEU A 23 4.96 4.55 3.95
CA LEU A 23 5.45 4.75 2.60
C LEU A 23 6.95 4.53 2.56
N VAL A 24 7.41 3.63 1.70
CA VAL A 24 8.84 3.34 1.50
C VAL A 24 9.22 3.72 0.07
N PRO A 25 10.06 4.75 -0.13
CA PRO A 25 10.52 5.10 -1.47
C PRO A 25 11.29 3.94 -2.11
N VAL A 26 10.90 3.57 -3.33
CA VAL A 26 11.64 2.58 -4.13
C VAL A 26 12.52 3.30 -5.15
N ASN A 27 11.97 4.30 -5.83
CA ASN A 27 12.68 5.22 -6.71
C ASN A 27 11.85 6.50 -6.92
N ALA A 28 12.29 7.40 -7.80
CA ALA A 28 11.64 8.68 -8.06
C ALA A 28 10.18 8.57 -8.58
N ALA A 29 9.79 7.44 -9.17
CA ALA A 29 8.46 7.22 -9.76
C ALA A 29 7.65 6.13 -9.04
N VAL A 30 8.19 5.52 -7.97
CA VAL A 30 7.56 4.39 -7.27
C VAL A 30 7.82 4.48 -5.77
N VAL A 31 6.74 4.37 -5.00
CA VAL A 31 6.76 4.28 -3.53
C VAL A 31 5.94 3.06 -3.13
N SER A 32 6.49 2.14 -2.35
CA SER A 32 5.73 1.01 -1.82
C SER A 32 4.91 1.43 -0.61
N VAL A 33 3.74 0.82 -0.47
CA VAL A 33 2.76 1.11 0.57
C VAL A 33 2.65 -0.12 1.46
N HIS A 34 2.83 0.08 2.75
CA HIS A 34 2.83 -0.97 3.75
C HIS A 34 1.82 -0.67 4.86
N THR A 35 1.28 -1.71 5.49
CA THR A 35 0.54 -1.58 6.74
C THR A 35 1.44 -1.07 7.87
N ALA A 36 0.85 -0.68 8.99
CA ALA A 36 1.60 -0.23 10.16
C ALA A 36 2.58 -1.30 10.70
N ASP A 37 2.25 -2.58 10.53
CA ASP A 37 3.09 -3.72 10.90
C ASP A 37 4.15 -4.10 9.85
N GLY A 38 4.11 -3.49 8.66
CA GLY A 38 5.12 -3.69 7.61
C GLY A 38 4.67 -4.49 6.40
N ALA A 39 3.48 -5.10 6.41
CA ALA A 39 3.00 -5.88 5.28
C ALA A 39 2.72 -5.03 4.04
N HIS A 40 3.31 -5.41 2.91
CA HIS A 40 3.14 -4.72 1.63
C HIS A 40 1.72 -4.93 1.07
N VAL A 41 1.04 -3.84 0.72
CA VAL A 41 -0.34 -3.84 0.21
C VAL A 41 -0.49 -3.22 -1.18
N GLY A 42 0.60 -2.68 -1.73
CA GLY A 42 0.60 -2.06 -3.05
C GLY A 42 1.68 -1.00 -3.22
N SER A 43 1.62 -0.27 -4.33
CA SER A 43 2.56 0.82 -4.61
C SER A 43 1.84 2.04 -5.19
N LEU A 44 2.35 3.23 -4.90
CA LEU A 44 2.07 4.42 -5.68
C LEU A 44 3.04 4.45 -6.85
N LYS A 45 2.50 4.54 -8.07
CA LYS A 45 3.30 4.70 -9.29
C LYS A 45 2.95 6.01 -9.98
N LEU A 46 3.96 6.78 -10.34
CA LEU A 46 3.80 7.98 -11.14
C LEU A 46 3.55 7.58 -12.61
N VAL A 47 2.31 7.78 -13.09
CA VAL A 47 1.88 7.41 -14.44
C VAL A 47 1.18 8.60 -15.08
N GLY A 48 1.75 9.13 -16.16
CA GLY A 48 1.18 10.28 -16.88
C GLY A 48 1.10 11.55 -16.02
N GLY A 49 2.06 11.75 -15.11
CA GLY A 49 2.10 12.90 -14.20
C GLY A 49 1.21 12.78 -12.96
N ALA A 50 0.46 11.69 -12.80
CA ALA A 50 -0.37 11.43 -11.62
C ALA A 50 0.13 10.22 -10.83
N TRP A 51 0.15 10.31 -9.50
CA TRP A 51 0.42 9.16 -8.65
C TRP A 51 -0.84 8.29 -8.55
N LYS A 52 -0.70 7.00 -8.88
CA LYS A 52 -1.81 6.04 -8.82
C LYS A 52 -1.47 4.88 -7.91
N PHE A 53 -2.39 4.53 -7.03
CA PHE A 53 -2.28 3.33 -6.22
C PHE A 53 -2.48 2.08 -7.07
N LYS A 54 -1.58 1.12 -6.89
CA LYS A 54 -1.59 -0.20 -7.52
C LYS A 54 -1.60 -1.22 -6.41
N ALA A 55 -2.80 -1.70 -6.08
CA ALA A 55 -2.98 -2.77 -5.10
C ALA A 55 -2.15 -4.00 -5.48
N MET A 56 -1.53 -4.61 -4.46
CA MET A 56 -0.81 -5.87 -4.57
C MET A 56 -1.17 -6.74 -3.38
N GLY A 57 -1.60 -7.97 -3.68
CA GLY A 57 -1.82 -9.02 -2.69
C GLY A 57 -0.72 -10.06 -2.75
N TYR A 58 -0.77 -10.99 -1.82
CA TYR A 58 0.07 -12.18 -1.80
C TYR A 58 -0.80 -13.36 -1.42
N ASP A 59 -0.71 -14.47 -2.13
CA ASP A 59 -1.44 -15.67 -1.73
C ASP A 59 -0.81 -16.36 -0.50
N ALA A 60 -1.44 -17.42 -0.01
CA ALA A 60 -0.96 -18.17 1.16
C ALA A 60 0.46 -18.76 0.99
N ALA A 61 0.96 -18.91 -0.25
CA ALA A 61 2.31 -19.34 -0.56
C ALA A 61 3.30 -18.17 -0.70
N GLY A 62 2.85 -16.93 -0.49
CA GLY A 62 3.64 -15.71 -0.65
C GLY A 62 3.82 -15.28 -2.10
N ARG A 63 3.05 -15.83 -3.04
CA ARG A 63 3.12 -15.43 -4.46
C ARG A 63 2.39 -14.12 -4.64
N MET A 64 3.05 -13.15 -5.28
CA MET A 64 2.48 -11.83 -5.53
C MET A 64 1.33 -11.89 -6.54
N GLU A 65 0.23 -11.23 -6.20
CA GLU A 65 -1.00 -11.14 -6.99
C GLU A 65 -1.30 -9.65 -7.29
N PRO A 66 -1.05 -9.18 -8.53
CA PRO A 66 -1.39 -7.83 -8.94
C PRO A 66 -2.90 -7.58 -8.84
N GLY A 67 -3.30 -6.41 -8.35
CA GLY A 67 -4.73 -6.05 -8.24
C GLY A 67 -5.50 -6.91 -7.22
N HIS A 68 -4.80 -7.50 -6.26
CA HIS A 68 -5.39 -8.22 -5.13
C HIS A 68 -4.92 -7.58 -3.81
N GLY A 69 -5.33 -8.18 -2.69
CA GLY A 69 -4.99 -7.72 -1.35
C GLY A 69 -6.08 -6.87 -0.70
N PRO A 70 -5.85 -6.43 0.54
CA PRO A 70 -6.88 -5.79 1.37
C PRO A 70 -7.32 -4.41 0.87
N LEU A 71 -6.56 -3.80 -0.05
CA LEU A 71 -6.86 -2.48 -0.63
C LEU A 71 -7.17 -2.58 -2.13
N THR A 72 -7.66 -3.73 -2.60
CA THR A 72 -7.92 -3.96 -4.03
C THR A 72 -8.97 -3.00 -4.61
N GLU A 73 -9.99 -2.64 -3.82
CA GLU A 73 -11.08 -1.77 -4.28
C GLU A 73 -10.60 -0.34 -4.56
N GLN A 74 -9.49 0.06 -3.95
CA GLN A 74 -8.87 1.37 -4.13
C GLN A 74 -7.83 1.36 -5.28
N HIS A 75 -7.74 0.27 -6.06
CA HIS A 75 -6.84 0.19 -7.19
C HIS A 75 -7.10 1.33 -8.19
N ASN A 76 -6.03 1.92 -8.72
CA ASN A 76 -6.01 3.13 -9.54
C ASN A 76 -6.42 4.45 -8.85
N MET A 77 -6.69 4.46 -7.54
CA MET A 77 -6.95 5.71 -6.82
C MET A 77 -5.79 6.70 -7.03
N ALA A 78 -6.14 7.93 -7.41
CA ALA A 78 -5.18 8.97 -7.77
C ALA A 78 -4.85 9.88 -6.56
N PHE A 79 -3.57 10.24 -6.47
CA PHE A 79 -3.00 11.10 -5.44
C PHE A 79 -2.21 12.23 -6.09
N ALA A 80 -2.17 13.40 -5.43
CA ALA A 80 -1.36 14.52 -5.87
C ALA A 80 0.14 14.26 -5.60
N ALA A 81 0.45 13.61 -4.49
CA ALA A 81 1.80 13.28 -4.06
C ALA A 81 1.79 11.98 -3.21
N PRO A 82 2.95 11.31 -3.02
CA PRO A 82 3.07 10.19 -2.10
C PRO A 82 3.19 10.68 -0.65
N ASP A 83 2.12 11.28 -0.13
CA ASP A 83 2.03 11.73 1.26
C ASP A 83 1.40 10.65 2.15
N ALA A 84 2.08 10.25 3.23
CA ALA A 84 1.63 9.13 4.06
C ALA A 84 0.29 9.40 4.77
N ALA A 85 0.03 10.65 5.18
CA ALA A 85 -1.20 10.99 5.87
C ALA A 85 -2.40 11.01 4.90
N GLU A 86 -2.26 11.65 3.74
CA GLU A 86 -3.29 11.66 2.69
C GLU A 86 -3.58 10.24 2.19
N VAL A 87 -2.52 9.46 1.90
CA VAL A 87 -2.65 8.10 1.41
C VAL A 87 -3.34 7.21 2.43
N SER A 88 -2.96 7.31 3.71
CA SER A 88 -3.64 6.58 4.79
C SER A 88 -5.11 6.97 4.88
N ALA A 89 -5.42 8.27 4.94
CA ALA A 89 -6.78 8.75 5.10
C ALA A 89 -7.69 8.30 3.96
N ARG A 90 -7.22 8.34 2.71
CA ARG A 90 -8.03 8.02 1.54
C ARG A 90 -8.12 6.52 1.27
N LEU A 91 -7.04 5.76 1.44
CA LEU A 91 -7.08 4.31 1.21
C LEU A 91 -7.82 3.58 2.33
N LEU A 92 -7.71 4.03 3.59
CA LEU A 92 -8.36 3.40 4.74
C LEU A 92 -9.74 3.95 5.06
N GLY A 93 -10.04 5.18 4.61
CA GLY A 93 -11.35 5.82 4.78
C GLY A 93 -12.34 5.53 3.65
N ALA A 94 -11.90 4.89 2.56
CA ALA A 94 -12.75 4.47 1.45
C ALA A 94 -13.39 3.08 1.68
N LEU A 95 -13.64 2.72 2.95
CA LEU A 95 -14.17 1.44 3.42
C LEU A 95 -15.60 1.58 3.94
#